data_AF-A0A7R9W0U6-F1
#
_entry.id   AF-A0A7R9W0U6-F1
#
_cell.length_a   1.000
_cell.length_b   1.000
_cell.length_c   1.000
_cell.angle_alpha   90.00
_cell.angle_beta   90.00
_cell.angle_gamma   90.00
#
_symmetry.space_group_name_H-M   'P 1'
#
loop_
_entity.id
_entity.type
_entity.pdbx_description
1 polymer ?
#
loop_
_entity_poly.entity_id
_entity_poly.type
_entity_poly.pdbx_seq_one_letter_code
_entity_poly.pdbx_strand_id
1 'polypeptide(L)'
;DLPAESVNPDRDGSIWVSSLSTYRDSKSAGGQQRRAAVDAQLAAAVGGTSPSGGGLRGASAWSSTSHAHVWHEHRQMTLLQQQTNRRYAKFLLWFASMAHLGLFIAAVGINGWTLASLTDNPLLGPGTAALSRIGATATGEIVYGHQYWRLLVSPFLSAGALHVWANVSTLMSLGLFLTYHFAWWQLACIYMLSGMAAVSVSANIAVGYVTAAGSAPTFGFMAAASVLLVVQRDRFKNHVVTWAFLAFMLALNCFIGATPFVDNSANTTGFVVGALMAAGILAADWVPSFVCGDFVATTASIGLIGLAMLILSLAIIGLNVGLPIQDCCDGWVCAPTPGWWECSASQVSGFPS
;
A
#
# COMPACT_ATOMS: atom_id res chain seq x y z
N ASP A 1 0.18 50.43 19.42
CA ASP A 1 1.20 49.73 18.61
C ASP A 1 1.28 48.26 19.00
N LEU A 2 1.12 47.42 17.99
CA LEU A 2 0.98 45.96 18.03
C LEU A 2 2.19 45.25 18.67
N PRO A 3 2.02 44.01 19.17
CA PRO A 3 3.06 42.99 19.07
C PRO A 3 2.68 41.85 18.12
N ALA A 4 3.75 41.30 17.53
CA ALA A 4 3.86 40.36 16.42
C ALA A 4 3.05 39.06 16.51
N GLU A 5 2.58 38.64 15.34
CA GLU A 5 1.93 37.37 15.02
C GLU A 5 2.85 36.16 15.23
N SER A 6 2.33 35.14 15.92
CA SER A 6 2.84 33.77 15.86
C SER A 6 2.34 33.09 14.59
N VAL A 7 3.27 32.68 13.72
CA VAL A 7 3.00 31.91 12.49
C VAL A 7 2.49 30.52 12.85
N ASN A 8 1.26 30.19 12.42
CA ASN A 8 0.65 28.87 12.53
C ASN A 8 0.88 28.08 11.21
N PRO A 9 1.53 26.90 11.21
CA PRO A 9 1.94 26.19 10.00
C PRO A 9 0.83 25.36 9.32
N ASP A 10 -0.42 25.40 9.78
CA ASP A 10 -1.49 24.49 9.29
C ASP A 10 -2.29 24.98 8.05
N ARG A 11 -1.90 26.08 7.38
CA ARG A 11 -2.76 26.67 6.32
C ARG A 11 -2.59 26.15 4.89
N ASP A 12 -1.50 25.46 4.55
CA ASP A 12 -1.21 25.13 3.14
C ASP A 12 -1.79 23.80 2.63
N GLY A 13 -2.56 23.06 3.45
CA GLY A 13 -3.30 21.86 3.02
C GLY A 13 -4.79 22.09 2.70
N SER A 14 -5.29 23.31 2.87
CA SER A 14 -6.72 23.60 3.08
C SER A 14 -7.60 23.59 1.82
N ILE A 15 -7.02 23.60 0.62
CA ILE A 15 -7.79 23.66 -0.64
C ILE A 15 -8.45 22.31 -0.97
N TRP A 16 -7.90 21.19 -0.50
CA TRP A 16 -8.45 19.85 -0.77
C TRP A 16 -9.47 19.38 0.28
N VAL A 17 -9.37 19.86 1.53
CA VAL A 17 -10.15 19.34 2.67
C VAL A 17 -11.58 19.89 2.71
N SER A 18 -11.79 21.14 2.31
CA SER A 18 -13.09 21.83 2.45
C SER A 18 -14.18 21.32 1.48
N SER A 19 -13.80 20.78 0.32
CA SER A 19 -14.75 20.24 -0.67
C SER A 19 -15.13 18.77 -0.42
N LEU A 20 -14.36 18.06 0.43
CA LEU A 20 -14.54 16.64 0.74
C LEU A 20 -15.37 16.40 2.01
N SER A 21 -15.37 17.33 2.97
CA SER A 21 -16.20 17.21 4.19
C SER A 21 -17.69 17.28 3.88
N THR A 22 -18.11 18.17 2.99
CA THR A 22 -19.53 18.43 2.68
C THR A 22 -20.21 17.28 1.93
N TYR A 23 -19.46 16.46 1.19
CA TYR A 23 -20.00 15.28 0.47
C TYR A 23 -19.96 14.00 1.33
N ARG A 24 -19.08 13.94 2.34
CA ARG A 24 -18.96 12.80 3.26
C ARG A 24 -20.15 12.70 4.22
N ASP A 25 -20.70 13.84 4.61
CA ASP A 25 -21.92 13.89 5.41
C ASP A 25 -23.15 13.37 4.61
N SER A 26 -23.18 13.47 3.27
CA SER A 26 -24.35 13.03 2.47
C SER A 26 -24.44 11.51 2.28
N LYS A 27 -23.32 10.78 2.15
CA LYS A 27 -23.33 9.30 2.02
C LYS A 27 -23.55 8.58 3.35
N SER A 28 -23.01 9.10 4.46
CA SER A 28 -23.33 8.56 5.79
C SER A 28 -24.78 8.86 6.14
N ALA A 29 -25.25 10.10 5.94
CA ALA A 29 -26.65 10.45 6.14
C ALA A 29 -27.60 9.64 5.24
N GLY A 30 -27.29 9.45 3.94
CA GLY A 30 -28.18 8.76 3.01
C GLY A 30 -28.31 7.25 3.23
N GLY A 31 -27.23 6.55 3.59
CA GLY A 31 -27.27 5.13 3.93
C GLY A 31 -27.91 4.85 5.29
N GLN A 32 -27.71 5.77 6.22
CA GLN A 32 -28.13 5.65 7.62
C GLN A 32 -29.57 6.19 7.80
N GLN A 33 -30.02 7.16 7.01
CA GLN A 33 -31.44 7.53 6.85
C GLN A 33 -32.25 6.43 6.19
N ARG A 34 -31.70 5.71 5.20
CA ARG A 34 -32.40 4.56 4.60
C ARG A 34 -32.55 3.40 5.59
N ARG A 35 -31.52 3.09 6.37
CA ARG A 35 -31.61 2.10 7.46
C ARG A 35 -32.60 2.53 8.54
N ALA A 36 -32.54 3.79 9.00
CA ALA A 36 -33.50 4.32 9.96
C ALA A 36 -34.94 4.35 9.42
N ALA A 37 -35.16 4.60 8.13
CA ALA A 37 -36.47 4.55 7.51
C ALA A 37 -37.01 3.10 7.40
N VAL A 38 -36.13 2.14 7.11
CA VAL A 38 -36.47 0.70 7.09
C VAL A 38 -36.77 0.19 8.50
N ASP A 39 -35.96 0.57 9.50
CA ASP A 39 -36.19 0.22 10.90
C ASP A 39 -37.46 0.88 11.45
N ALA A 40 -37.78 2.12 11.03
CA ALA A 40 -39.03 2.80 11.36
C ALA A 40 -40.24 2.15 10.67
N GLN A 41 -40.10 1.67 9.43
CA GLN A 41 -41.15 0.91 8.73
C GLN A 41 -41.36 -0.48 9.36
N LEU A 42 -40.31 -1.15 9.81
CA LEU A 42 -40.37 -2.41 10.56
C LEU A 42 -40.99 -2.21 11.95
N ALA A 43 -40.64 -1.13 12.66
CA ALA A 43 -41.26 -0.79 13.94
C ALA A 43 -42.75 -0.41 13.78
N ALA A 44 -43.12 0.28 12.70
CA ALA A 44 -44.51 0.58 12.36
C ALA A 44 -45.31 -0.68 11.98
N ALA A 45 -44.67 -1.66 11.32
CA ALA A 45 -45.29 -2.94 10.98
C ALA A 45 -45.49 -3.86 12.19
N VAL A 46 -44.62 -3.78 13.21
CA VAL A 46 -44.73 -4.54 14.47
C VAL A 46 -45.69 -3.85 15.45
N GLY A 47 -45.89 -2.54 15.37
CA GLY A 47 -46.83 -1.77 16.20
C GLY A 47 -48.32 -1.85 15.80
N GLY A 48 -48.65 -2.62 14.76
CA GLY A 48 -50.00 -2.74 14.21
C GLY A 48 -50.91 -3.73 14.97
N THR A 49 -51.12 -3.54 16.28
CA THR A 49 -52.28 -4.13 16.98
C THR A 49 -52.92 -3.07 17.88
N SER A 50 -54.06 -2.53 17.43
CA SER A 50 -54.92 -1.68 18.25
C SER A 50 -55.64 -2.53 19.30
N PRO A 51 -55.84 -1.99 20.51
CA PRO A 51 -57.21 -1.65 20.85
C PRO A 51 -57.37 -0.20 21.34
N SER A 52 -58.55 0.31 21.04
CA SER A 52 -59.20 1.54 21.46
C SER A 52 -58.99 1.99 22.91
N GLY A 53 -58.81 3.31 23.08
CA GLY A 53 -59.40 4.05 24.20
C GLY A 53 -58.41 4.83 25.08
N GLY A 54 -58.71 6.11 25.31
CA GLY A 54 -58.21 6.88 26.45
C GLY A 54 -56.92 7.67 26.20
N GLY A 55 -57.05 8.99 26.10
CA GLY A 55 -55.95 9.88 25.73
C GLY A 55 -54.87 10.05 26.78
N LEU A 56 -53.69 10.45 26.32
CA LEU A 56 -52.66 11.13 27.09
C LEU A 56 -51.88 12.05 26.13
N ARG A 57 -52.06 13.37 26.30
CA ARG A 57 -51.14 14.39 25.77
C ARG A 57 -49.83 14.25 26.56
N GLY A 58 -48.75 13.78 25.95
CA GLY A 58 -47.46 13.73 26.65
C GLY A 58 -46.30 12.95 26.03
N ALA A 59 -46.37 12.45 24.79
CA ALA A 59 -45.38 11.48 24.28
C ALA A 59 -44.73 11.83 22.93
N SER A 60 -44.53 13.11 22.59
CA SER A 60 -43.83 13.49 21.34
C SER A 60 -42.45 14.13 21.53
N ALA A 61 -42.00 14.39 22.76
CA ALA A 61 -40.71 15.03 23.03
C ALA A 61 -39.57 14.06 23.42
N TRP A 62 -39.88 12.81 23.76
CA TRP A 62 -38.92 11.82 24.27
C TRP A 62 -38.36 10.86 23.21
N SER A 63 -38.97 10.79 22.02
CA SER A 63 -38.45 9.96 20.92
C SER A 63 -37.43 10.69 20.05
N SER A 64 -37.51 12.02 19.90
CA SER A 64 -36.57 12.75 19.03
C SER A 64 -35.19 12.97 19.68
N THR A 65 -35.14 13.15 21.00
CA THR A 65 -33.90 13.34 21.79
C THR A 65 -33.09 12.06 21.91
N SER A 66 -33.73 10.90 22.05
CA SER A 66 -33.06 9.60 22.12
C SER A 66 -32.43 9.20 20.79
N HIS A 67 -33.14 9.40 19.66
CA HIS A 67 -32.55 9.18 18.34
C HIS A 67 -31.37 10.13 18.07
N ALA A 68 -31.51 11.43 18.31
CA ALA A 68 -30.40 12.38 18.11
C ALA A 68 -29.15 12.03 18.94
N HIS A 69 -29.33 11.57 20.17
CA HIS A 69 -28.24 11.10 21.04
C HIS A 69 -27.52 9.87 20.46
N VAL A 70 -28.26 8.83 20.07
CA VAL A 70 -27.70 7.61 19.46
C VAL A 70 -26.95 7.92 18.17
N TRP A 71 -27.47 8.83 17.35
CA TRP A 71 -26.80 9.29 16.13
C TRP A 71 -25.50 10.04 16.41
N HIS A 72 -25.48 10.89 17.43
CA HIS A 72 -24.27 11.59 17.87
C HIS A 72 -23.21 10.62 18.40
N GLU A 73 -23.58 9.67 19.25
CA GLU A 73 -22.67 8.65 19.79
C GLU A 73 -22.09 7.77 18.68
N HIS A 74 -22.92 7.30 17.73
CA HIS A 74 -22.44 6.50 16.61
C HIS A 74 -21.47 7.27 15.71
N ARG A 75 -21.74 8.56 15.46
CA ARG A 75 -20.83 9.43 14.69
C ARG A 75 -19.50 9.63 15.42
N GLN A 76 -19.54 9.85 16.73
CA GLN A 76 -18.33 9.99 17.55
C GLN A 76 -17.50 8.71 17.55
N MET A 77 -18.11 7.54 17.72
CA MET A 77 -17.44 6.24 17.65
C MET A 77 -16.77 6.01 16.30
N THR A 78 -17.45 6.37 15.20
CA THR A 78 -16.90 6.25 13.85
C THR A 78 -15.70 7.19 13.63
N LEU A 79 -15.77 8.42 14.15
CA LEU A 79 -14.66 9.38 14.07
C LEU A 79 -13.45 8.92 14.89
N LEU A 80 -13.67 8.42 16.10
CA LEU A 80 -12.61 7.86 16.95
C LEU A 80 -11.94 6.66 16.28
N GLN A 81 -12.71 5.73 15.71
CA GLN A 81 -12.18 4.60 14.97
C GLN A 81 -11.31 5.05 13.78
N GLN A 82 -11.76 6.07 13.03
CA GLN A 82 -10.99 6.62 11.91
C GLN A 82 -9.72 7.34 12.38
N GLN A 83 -9.78 8.09 13.48
CA GLN A 83 -8.60 8.76 14.04
C GLN A 83 -7.56 7.73 14.50
N THR A 84 -8.00 6.71 15.22
CA THR A 84 -7.16 5.59 15.67
C THR A 84 -6.54 4.86 14.49
N ASN A 85 -7.33 4.53 13.47
CA ASN A 85 -6.83 3.92 12.24
C ASN A 85 -5.74 4.77 11.57
N ARG A 86 -5.96 6.09 11.46
CA ARG A 86 -4.97 7.00 10.88
C ARG A 86 -3.70 7.10 11.72
N ARG A 87 -3.80 7.06 13.05
CA ARG A 87 -2.63 7.07 13.94
C ARG A 87 -1.76 5.83 13.68
N TYR A 88 -2.36 4.64 13.67
CA TYR A 88 -1.63 3.40 13.41
C TYR A 88 -1.08 3.31 11.98
N ALA A 89 -1.86 3.76 10.99
CA ALA A 89 -1.39 3.77 9.61
C ALA A 89 -0.21 4.74 9.43
N LYS A 90 -0.28 5.96 10.00
CA LYS A 90 0.85 6.89 10.00
C LYS A 90 2.07 6.31 10.70
N PHE A 91 1.87 5.64 11.83
CA PHE A 91 2.97 4.96 12.53
C PHE A 91 3.64 3.91 11.65
N LEU A 92 2.86 3.07 10.97
CA LEU A 92 3.37 2.06 10.03
C LEU A 92 4.18 2.70 8.89
N LEU A 93 3.66 3.79 8.32
CA LEU A 93 4.34 4.51 7.24
C LEU A 93 5.67 5.09 7.72
N TRP A 94 5.69 5.76 8.88
CA TRP A 94 6.91 6.27 9.49
C TRP A 94 7.91 5.16 9.81
N PHE A 95 7.44 4.05 10.37
CA PHE A 95 8.27 2.89 10.66
C PHE A 95 8.96 2.36 9.39
N ALA A 96 8.20 2.14 8.32
CA ALA A 96 8.76 1.67 7.06
C ALA A 96 9.74 2.68 6.44
N SER A 97 9.45 3.99 6.50
CA SER A 97 10.40 5.03 6.07
C SER A 97 11.70 5.04 6.87
N MET A 98 11.61 4.90 8.19
CA MET A 98 12.79 4.81 9.05
C MET A 98 13.57 3.52 8.79
N ALA A 99 12.90 2.41 8.47
CA ALA A 99 13.56 1.17 8.07
C ALA A 99 14.34 1.35 6.75
N HIS A 100 13.76 2.00 5.74
CA HIS A 100 14.47 2.33 4.49
C HIS A 100 15.71 3.17 4.74
N LEU A 101 15.57 4.24 5.53
CA LEU A 101 16.68 5.13 5.84
C LEU A 101 17.75 4.44 6.69
N GLY A 102 17.34 3.71 7.73
CA GLY A 102 18.23 3.01 8.65
C GLY A 102 19.03 1.90 7.96
N LEU A 103 18.38 1.08 7.13
CA LEU A 103 19.07 0.05 6.35
C LEU A 103 20.02 0.66 5.32
N PHE A 104 19.65 1.77 4.68
CA PHE A 104 20.57 2.48 3.79
C PHE A 104 21.82 3.00 4.52
N ILE A 105 21.64 3.68 5.67
CA ILE A 105 22.76 4.18 6.47
C ILE A 105 23.64 3.02 6.94
N ALA A 106 23.05 1.92 7.42
CA ALA A 106 23.78 0.74 7.82
C ALA A 106 24.54 0.10 6.65
N ALA A 107 23.96 0.08 5.44
CA ALA A 107 24.64 -0.42 4.24
C ALA A 107 25.87 0.44 3.88
N VAL A 108 25.75 1.77 4.00
CA VAL A 108 26.88 2.71 3.83
C VAL A 108 27.94 2.49 4.90
N GLY A 109 27.53 2.25 6.16
CA GLY A 109 28.46 1.90 7.25
C GLY A 109 29.23 0.60 6.99
N ILE A 110 28.55 -0.45 6.49
CA ILE A 110 29.18 -1.71 6.08
C ILE A 110 30.16 -1.49 4.91
N ASN A 111 29.88 -0.52 4.05
CA ASN A 111 30.75 -0.08 2.96
C ASN A 111 31.87 0.90 3.43
N GLY A 112 32.13 0.97 4.74
CA GLY A 112 33.20 1.79 5.31
C GLY A 112 32.93 3.30 5.25
N TRP A 113 31.66 3.72 5.27
CA TRP A 113 31.23 5.12 5.12
C TRP A 113 31.60 5.76 3.78
N THR A 114 31.78 4.93 2.75
CA THR A 114 32.05 5.37 1.38
C THR A 114 30.91 4.95 0.45
N LEU A 115 30.73 5.69 -0.65
CA LEU A 115 29.81 5.30 -1.72
C LEU A 115 30.59 4.61 -2.83
N ALA A 116 29.94 3.69 -3.56
CA ALA A 116 30.52 3.13 -4.76
C ALA A 116 30.65 4.19 -5.86
N SER A 117 31.46 3.90 -6.88
CA SER A 117 31.54 4.75 -8.07
C SER A 117 30.15 4.90 -8.71
N LEU A 118 29.87 6.07 -9.30
CA LEU A 118 28.60 6.32 -10.01
C LEU A 118 28.43 5.41 -11.23
N THR A 119 29.52 4.86 -11.76
CA THR A 119 29.49 3.83 -12.81
C THR A 119 28.86 2.53 -12.33
N ASP A 120 29.09 2.19 -11.06
CA ASP A 120 28.68 0.92 -10.48
C ASP A 120 27.32 1.07 -9.80
N ASN A 121 27.17 2.12 -9.00
CA ASN A 121 25.92 2.47 -8.32
C ASN A 121 25.53 3.94 -8.60
N PRO A 122 24.79 4.21 -9.67
CA PRO A 122 24.35 5.56 -10.02
C PRO A 122 23.33 6.14 -9.00
N LEU A 123 22.82 5.32 -8.09
CA LEU A 123 21.83 5.72 -7.09
C LEU A 123 22.43 6.39 -5.85
N LEU A 124 23.74 6.70 -5.87
CA LEU A 124 24.48 7.24 -4.72
C LEU A 124 24.42 6.29 -3.53
N GLY A 125 24.83 5.04 -3.77
CA GLY A 125 24.73 3.96 -2.79
C GLY A 125 26.02 3.17 -2.59
N PRO A 126 25.99 2.20 -1.68
CA PRO A 126 27.13 1.31 -1.41
C PRO A 126 27.30 0.26 -2.52
N GLY A 127 28.41 -0.47 -2.50
CA GLY A 127 28.68 -1.53 -3.46
C GLY A 127 27.90 -2.82 -3.21
N THR A 128 27.96 -3.73 -4.18
CA THR A 128 27.28 -5.04 -4.22
C THR A 128 27.53 -5.88 -2.96
N ALA A 129 28.77 -5.92 -2.47
CA ALA A 129 29.12 -6.69 -1.28
C ALA A 129 28.43 -6.17 0.00
N ALA A 130 28.31 -4.85 0.15
CA ALA A 130 27.64 -4.25 1.31
C ALA A 130 26.12 -4.46 1.23
N LEU A 131 25.52 -4.29 0.05
CA LEU A 131 24.10 -4.58 -0.19
C LEU A 131 23.78 -6.06 0.08
N SER A 132 24.61 -6.98 -0.41
CA SER A 132 24.46 -8.40 -0.14
C SER A 132 24.54 -8.69 1.37
N ARG A 133 25.53 -8.13 2.09
CA ARG A 133 25.67 -8.38 3.54
C ARG A 133 24.49 -7.90 4.38
N ILE A 134 23.88 -6.77 4.03
CA ILE A 134 22.80 -6.20 4.84
C ILE A 134 21.43 -6.86 4.61
N GLY A 135 21.27 -7.61 3.53
CA GLY A 135 20.03 -8.36 3.27
C GLY A 135 19.38 -8.12 1.92
N ALA A 136 20.12 -7.68 0.91
CA ALA A 136 19.61 -7.64 -0.46
C ALA A 136 19.13 -9.02 -0.91
N THR A 137 18.23 -9.04 -1.88
CA THR A 137 17.84 -10.26 -2.57
C THR A 137 19.07 -10.81 -3.30
N ALA A 138 19.48 -12.00 -2.91
CA ALA A 138 20.60 -12.72 -3.52
C ALA A 138 20.26 -14.21 -3.46
N THR A 139 19.96 -14.82 -4.60
CA THR A 139 19.40 -16.18 -4.67
C THR A 139 20.29 -17.20 -3.98
N GLY A 140 21.61 -17.08 -4.16
CA GLY A 140 22.58 -18.01 -3.56
C GLY A 140 22.60 -17.93 -2.03
N GLU A 141 22.50 -16.73 -1.48
CA GLU A 141 22.43 -16.53 -0.03
C GLU A 141 21.11 -17.05 0.54
N ILE A 142 20.00 -16.89 -0.19
CA ILE A 142 18.67 -17.33 0.26
C ILE A 142 18.59 -18.87 0.23
N VAL A 143 18.95 -19.50 -0.89
CA VAL A 143 18.80 -20.94 -1.10
C VAL A 143 19.91 -21.74 -0.44
N TYR A 144 21.16 -21.46 -0.80
CA TYR A 144 22.32 -22.23 -0.33
C TYR A 144 22.83 -21.75 1.04
N GLY A 145 22.73 -20.44 1.29
CA GLY A 145 23.05 -19.85 2.59
C GLY A 145 21.94 -19.98 3.65
N HIS A 146 20.76 -20.48 3.27
CA HIS A 146 19.56 -20.57 4.11
C HIS A 146 19.13 -19.24 4.75
N GLN A 147 19.44 -18.10 4.12
CA GLN A 147 19.16 -16.77 4.65
C GLN A 147 17.76 -16.28 4.29
N TYR A 148 16.73 -17.06 4.62
CA TYR A 148 15.32 -16.75 4.33
C TYR A 148 14.81 -15.46 4.99
N TRP A 149 15.51 -14.94 6.01
CA TRP A 149 15.22 -13.64 6.62
C TRP A 149 15.29 -12.49 5.60
N ARG A 150 16.03 -12.66 4.49
CA ARG A 150 16.09 -11.69 3.37
C ARG A 150 14.72 -11.44 2.73
N LEU A 151 13.79 -12.41 2.78
CA LEU A 151 12.41 -12.23 2.32
C LEU A 151 11.65 -11.15 3.10
N LEU A 152 12.04 -10.93 4.36
CA LEU A 152 11.43 -9.94 5.25
C LEU A 152 12.20 -8.62 5.28
N VAL A 153 13.53 -8.67 5.14
CA VAL A 153 14.41 -7.48 5.23
C VAL A 153 14.54 -6.75 3.88
N SER A 154 14.70 -7.47 2.78
CA SER A 154 14.88 -6.87 1.44
C SER A 154 13.76 -5.91 1.02
N PRO A 155 12.47 -6.11 1.39
CA PRO A 155 11.39 -5.15 1.13
C PRO A 155 11.58 -3.77 1.76
N PHE A 156 12.48 -3.63 2.74
CA PHE A 156 12.83 -2.34 3.34
C PHE A 156 14.19 -1.83 2.87
N LEU A 157 14.96 -2.63 2.11
CA LEU A 157 16.29 -2.25 1.67
C LEU A 157 16.23 -1.41 0.39
N SER A 158 16.89 -0.26 0.41
CA SER A 158 17.07 0.60 -0.77
C SER A 158 18.54 0.59 -1.22
N ALA A 159 18.77 0.53 -2.53
CA ALA A 159 20.11 0.41 -3.12
C ALA A 159 20.97 1.68 -3.05
N GLY A 160 20.38 2.85 -2.77
CA GLY A 160 21.08 4.14 -2.78
C GLY A 160 20.21 5.29 -2.28
N ALA A 161 20.80 6.48 -2.12
CA ALA A 161 20.10 7.66 -1.61
C ALA A 161 18.92 8.10 -2.50
N LEU A 162 19.09 8.08 -3.82
CA LEU A 162 18.01 8.42 -4.77
C LEU A 162 16.85 7.41 -4.67
N HIS A 163 17.18 6.15 -4.44
CA HIS A 163 16.20 5.08 -4.27
C HIS A 163 15.45 5.22 -2.92
N VAL A 164 16.14 5.56 -1.82
CA VAL A 164 15.48 5.90 -0.53
C VAL A 164 14.51 7.07 -0.73
N TRP A 165 14.96 8.14 -1.38
CA TRP A 165 14.13 9.31 -1.62
C TRP A 165 12.86 8.96 -2.41
N ALA A 166 12.98 8.21 -3.50
CA ALA A 166 11.82 7.81 -4.32
C ALA A 166 10.85 6.91 -3.54
N ASN A 167 11.37 5.92 -2.81
CA ASN A 167 10.56 4.99 -2.02
C ASN A 167 9.83 5.69 -0.88
N VAL A 168 10.54 6.52 -0.09
CA VAL A 168 9.94 7.25 1.03
C VAL A 168 8.95 8.30 0.52
N SER A 169 9.23 8.98 -0.59
CA SER A 169 8.29 9.94 -1.20
C SER A 169 7.01 9.26 -1.66
N THR A 170 7.12 8.10 -2.33
CA THR A 170 5.97 7.30 -2.77
C THR A 170 5.19 6.75 -1.57
N LEU A 171 5.89 6.25 -0.57
CA LEU A 171 5.32 5.71 0.66
C LEU A 171 4.57 6.77 1.47
N MET A 172 5.13 7.96 1.64
CA MET A 172 4.48 9.06 2.35
C MET A 172 3.30 9.62 1.55
N SER A 173 3.49 9.91 0.25
CA SER A 173 2.43 10.53 -0.55
C SER A 173 1.23 9.59 -0.75
N LEU A 174 1.46 8.42 -1.36
CA LEU A 174 0.40 7.46 -1.65
C LEU A 174 -0.04 6.69 -0.41
N GLY A 175 0.87 6.33 0.49
CA GLY A 175 0.50 5.65 1.73
C GLY A 175 -0.42 6.52 2.58
N LEU A 176 -0.13 7.81 2.77
CA LEU A 176 -1.03 8.73 3.49
C LEU A 176 -2.39 8.85 2.80
N PHE A 177 -2.41 8.94 1.47
CA PHE A 177 -3.65 8.93 0.69
C PHE A 177 -4.46 7.63 0.91
N LEU A 178 -3.82 6.47 0.93
CA LEU A 178 -4.49 5.19 1.13
C LEU A 178 -5.04 5.03 2.56
N THR A 179 -4.51 5.73 3.57
CA THR A 179 -5.07 5.69 4.95
C THR A 179 -6.51 6.19 5.07
N TYR A 180 -6.99 6.91 4.06
CA TYR A 180 -8.39 7.37 3.99
C TYR A 180 -9.35 6.27 3.52
N HIS A 181 -8.82 5.22 2.90
CA HIS A 181 -9.59 4.18 2.22
C HIS A 181 -9.35 2.78 2.80
N PHE A 182 -8.18 2.54 3.37
CA PHE A 182 -7.79 1.26 3.92
C PHE A 182 -7.53 1.35 5.43
N ALA A 183 -7.80 0.24 6.14
CA ALA A 183 -7.38 0.06 7.51
C ALA A 183 -5.85 -0.07 7.60
N TRP A 184 -5.27 0.29 8.75
CA TRP A 184 -3.83 0.24 8.96
C TRP A 184 -3.24 -1.16 8.73
N TRP A 185 -3.96 -2.21 9.14
CA TRP A 185 -3.55 -3.60 8.96
C TRP A 185 -3.67 -4.05 7.49
N GLN A 186 -4.66 -3.52 6.75
CA GLN A 186 -4.79 -3.78 5.30
C GLN A 186 -3.59 -3.20 4.55
N LEU A 187 -3.17 -1.98 4.91
CA LEU A 187 -1.95 -1.37 4.37
C LEU A 187 -0.70 -2.18 4.73
N ALA A 188 -0.63 -2.68 5.97
CA ALA A 188 0.46 -3.57 6.39
C ALA A 188 0.52 -4.84 5.53
N CYS A 189 -0.62 -5.50 5.30
CA CYS A 189 -0.70 -6.69 4.47
C CYS A 189 -0.34 -6.41 3.01
N ILE A 190 -0.87 -5.33 2.42
CA ILE A 190 -0.53 -4.94 1.03
C ILE A 190 0.97 -4.68 0.92
N TYR A 191 1.55 -3.90 1.83
CA TYR A 191 2.98 -3.57 1.82
C TYR A 191 3.82 -4.85 1.94
N MET A 192 3.54 -5.67 2.95
CA MET A 192 4.41 -6.80 3.27
C MET A 192 4.27 -7.97 2.30
N LEU A 193 3.05 -8.35 1.91
CA LEU A 193 2.84 -9.47 0.99
C LEU A 193 3.32 -9.12 -0.42
N SER A 194 3.16 -7.87 -0.87
CA SER A 194 3.73 -7.43 -2.15
C SER A 194 5.25 -7.50 -2.14
N GLY A 195 5.89 -7.06 -1.05
CA GLY A 195 7.34 -7.17 -0.88
C GLY A 195 7.84 -8.61 -0.84
N MET A 196 7.25 -9.46 -0.02
CA MET A 196 7.65 -10.87 0.10
C MET A 196 7.48 -11.62 -1.22
N ALA A 197 6.37 -11.39 -1.93
CA ALA A 197 6.12 -12.02 -3.24
C ALA A 197 7.14 -11.52 -4.27
N ALA A 198 7.41 -10.21 -4.28
CA ALA A 198 8.40 -9.61 -5.16
C ALA A 198 9.81 -10.18 -4.95
N VAL A 199 10.27 -10.27 -3.70
CA VAL A 199 11.58 -10.87 -3.38
C VAL A 199 11.62 -12.34 -3.81
N SER A 200 10.54 -13.08 -3.56
CA SER A 200 10.47 -14.50 -3.91
C SER A 200 10.50 -14.71 -5.43
N VAL A 201 9.74 -13.93 -6.20
CA VAL A 201 9.75 -14.01 -7.67
C VAL A 201 11.09 -13.53 -8.23
N SER A 202 11.60 -12.40 -7.74
CA SER A 202 12.93 -11.87 -8.05
C SER A 202 14.02 -12.92 -7.87
N ALA A 203 14.03 -13.65 -6.75
CA ALA A 203 15.02 -14.68 -6.50
C ALA A 203 14.96 -15.87 -7.48
N ASN A 204 13.83 -16.09 -8.18
CA ASN A 204 13.73 -17.09 -9.23
C ASN A 204 14.14 -16.58 -10.61
N ILE A 205 14.05 -15.27 -10.87
CA ILE A 205 14.33 -14.65 -12.18
C ILE A 205 15.76 -14.08 -12.19
N ALA A 206 16.10 -13.26 -11.20
CA ALA A 206 17.34 -12.51 -11.08
C ALA A 206 18.45 -13.30 -10.35
N VAL A 207 18.61 -14.60 -10.68
CA VAL A 207 19.49 -15.52 -9.92
C VAL A 207 20.92 -15.01 -9.80
N GLY A 208 21.47 -14.51 -10.90
CA GLY A 208 22.83 -13.97 -10.96
C GLY A 208 22.97 -12.53 -10.47
N TYR A 209 21.95 -11.96 -9.81
CA TYR A 209 21.95 -10.55 -9.41
C TYR A 209 21.80 -10.38 -7.90
N VAL A 210 22.37 -9.29 -7.39
CA VAL A 210 22.09 -8.76 -6.06
C VAL A 210 21.19 -7.54 -6.21
N THR A 211 19.97 -7.61 -5.68
CA THR A 211 18.97 -6.55 -5.86
C THR A 211 18.32 -6.13 -4.54
N ALA A 212 18.01 -4.84 -4.42
CA ALA A 212 17.31 -4.27 -3.27
C ALA A 212 15.81 -4.15 -3.59
N ALA A 213 14.95 -4.80 -2.81
CA ALA A 213 13.51 -4.88 -3.10
C ALA A 213 12.67 -3.76 -2.46
N GLY A 214 13.30 -2.70 -1.96
CA GLY A 214 12.63 -1.60 -1.24
C GLY A 214 11.51 -0.91 -2.03
N SER A 215 11.61 -0.88 -3.35
CA SER A 215 10.59 -0.31 -4.23
C SER A 215 9.39 -1.23 -4.44
N ALA A 216 9.51 -2.55 -4.27
CA ALA A 216 8.40 -3.45 -4.59
C ALA A 216 7.13 -3.23 -3.73
N PRO A 217 7.22 -3.01 -2.40
CA PRO A 217 6.06 -2.61 -1.61
C PRO A 217 5.45 -1.27 -2.02
N THR A 218 6.26 -0.30 -2.48
CA THR A 218 5.76 1.02 -2.91
C THR A 218 5.04 0.92 -4.25
N PHE A 219 5.50 0.04 -5.15
CA PHE A 219 4.73 -0.39 -6.33
C PHE A 219 3.41 -1.05 -5.95
N GLY A 220 3.36 -1.83 -4.88
CA GLY A 220 2.11 -2.36 -4.31
C GLY A 220 1.14 -1.26 -3.87
N PHE A 221 1.63 -0.17 -3.29
CA PHE A 221 0.79 1.01 -2.96
C PHE A 221 0.36 1.79 -4.19
N MET A 222 1.22 1.94 -5.21
CA MET A 222 0.82 2.52 -6.51
C MET A 222 -0.29 1.71 -7.16
N ALA A 223 -0.21 0.39 -7.10
CA ALA A 223 -1.25 -0.52 -7.58
C ALA A 223 -2.55 -0.39 -6.78
N ALA A 224 -2.47 -0.35 -5.45
CA ALA A 224 -3.64 -0.16 -4.60
C ALA A 224 -4.35 1.17 -4.87
N ALA A 225 -3.59 2.25 -5.08
CA ALA A 225 -4.13 3.54 -5.50
C ALA A 225 -4.78 3.46 -6.90
N SER A 226 -4.15 2.76 -7.85
CA SER A 226 -4.71 2.54 -9.19
C SER A 226 -6.05 1.81 -9.13
N VAL A 227 -6.12 0.69 -8.40
CA VAL A 227 -7.35 -0.08 -8.22
C VAL A 227 -8.44 0.77 -7.56
N LEU A 228 -8.08 1.53 -6.52
CA LEU A 228 -9.02 2.42 -5.84
C LEU A 228 -9.60 3.48 -6.81
N LEU A 229 -8.77 4.08 -7.67
CA LEU A 229 -9.22 5.06 -8.66
C LEU A 229 -10.15 4.46 -9.72
N VAL A 230 -9.90 3.21 -10.11
CA VAL A 230 -10.76 2.47 -11.06
C VAL A 230 -12.09 2.12 -10.40
N VAL A 231 -12.06 1.49 -9.23
CA VAL A 231 -13.24 0.99 -8.52
C VAL A 231 -14.11 2.11 -7.96
N GLN A 232 -13.50 3.18 -7.45
CA GLN A 232 -14.21 4.32 -6.85
C GLN A 232 -14.17 5.57 -7.73
N ARG A 233 -14.16 5.42 -9.06
CA ARG A 233 -14.00 6.53 -9.98
C ARG A 233 -14.95 7.70 -9.67
N ASP A 234 -16.24 7.43 -9.44
CA ASP A 234 -17.25 8.48 -9.27
C ASP A 234 -17.06 9.35 -8.00
N ARG A 235 -16.09 9.02 -7.13
CA ARG A 235 -15.74 9.83 -5.95
C ARG A 235 -14.69 10.91 -6.20
N PHE A 236 -13.94 10.86 -7.30
CA PHE A 236 -12.82 11.77 -7.53
C PHE A 236 -13.26 12.91 -8.46
N LYS A 237 -13.21 14.16 -7.99
CA LYS A 237 -13.63 15.32 -8.81
C LYS A 237 -12.65 15.62 -9.96
N ASN A 238 -11.35 15.51 -9.70
CA ASN A 238 -10.29 15.86 -10.66
C ASN A 238 -9.49 14.62 -11.09
N HIS A 239 -10.16 13.71 -11.80
CA HIS A 239 -9.57 12.46 -12.29
C HIS A 239 -8.24 12.63 -13.01
N VAL A 240 -8.15 13.61 -13.90
CA VAL A 240 -6.97 13.82 -14.75
C VAL A 240 -5.73 14.11 -13.90
N VAL A 241 -5.85 14.98 -12.89
CA VAL A 241 -4.72 15.35 -12.03
C VAL A 241 -4.25 14.15 -11.20
N THR A 242 -5.18 13.38 -10.64
CA THR A 242 -4.84 12.22 -9.81
C THR A 242 -4.18 11.10 -10.64
N TRP A 243 -4.71 10.81 -11.83
CA TRP A 243 -4.09 9.86 -12.74
C TRP A 243 -2.74 10.34 -13.27
N ALA A 244 -2.61 11.63 -13.60
CA ALA A 244 -1.33 12.19 -14.04
C ALA A 244 -0.25 12.12 -12.95
N PHE A 245 -0.61 12.42 -11.70
CA PHE A 245 0.31 12.29 -10.56
C PHE A 245 0.74 10.84 -10.32
N LEU A 246 -0.21 9.90 -10.37
CA LEU A 246 0.09 8.47 -10.20
C LEU A 246 0.95 7.94 -11.35
N ALA A 247 0.66 8.34 -12.59
CA ALA A 247 1.46 7.99 -13.76
C ALA A 247 2.87 8.57 -13.69
N PHE A 248 3.02 9.81 -13.21
CA PHE A 248 4.34 10.42 -12.98
C PHE A 248 5.15 9.66 -11.93
N MET A 249 4.55 9.33 -10.78
CA MET A 249 5.20 8.54 -9.74
C MET A 249 5.60 7.15 -10.26
N LEU A 250 4.71 6.48 -10.99
CA LEU A 250 5.00 5.18 -11.60
C LEU A 250 6.16 5.27 -12.60
N ALA A 251 6.12 6.25 -13.51
CA ALA A 251 7.18 6.43 -14.52
C ALA A 251 8.54 6.74 -13.87
N LEU A 252 8.58 7.59 -12.85
CA LEU A 252 9.80 7.92 -12.11
C LEU A 252 10.37 6.68 -11.40
N ASN A 253 9.52 5.91 -10.72
CA ASN A 253 9.96 4.69 -10.04
C ASN A 253 10.37 3.58 -11.02
N CYS A 254 9.73 3.46 -12.19
CA CYS A 254 10.16 2.54 -13.25
C CYS A 254 11.51 2.96 -13.85
N PHE A 255 11.75 4.27 -14.00
CA PHE A 255 13.05 4.77 -14.46
C PHE A 255 14.16 4.44 -13.46
N ILE A 256 13.93 4.68 -12.16
CA ILE A 256 14.86 4.25 -11.11
C ILE A 256 15.00 2.72 -11.09
N GLY A 257 13.90 1.99 -11.33
CA GLY A 257 13.89 0.54 -11.45
C GLY A 257 14.71 -0.04 -12.59
N ALA A 258 15.05 0.77 -13.61
CA ALA A 258 15.92 0.35 -14.71
C ALA A 258 17.42 0.42 -14.37
N THR A 259 17.79 1.04 -13.25
CA THR A 259 19.18 1.18 -12.79
C THR A 259 19.70 -0.11 -12.12
N PRO A 260 21.03 -0.33 -12.05
CA PRO A 260 21.56 -1.52 -11.36
C PRO A 260 21.12 -1.56 -9.89
N PHE A 261 21.04 -2.78 -9.35
CA PHE A 261 20.56 -3.11 -8.00
C PHE A 261 19.06 -2.92 -7.74
N VAL A 262 18.30 -2.32 -8.64
CA VAL A 262 16.83 -2.25 -8.52
C VAL A 262 16.21 -3.22 -9.51
N ASP A 263 15.36 -4.11 -9.01
CA ASP A 263 14.79 -5.18 -9.84
C ASP A 263 13.40 -4.82 -10.34
N ASN A 264 13.28 -4.63 -11.65
CA ASN A 264 12.02 -4.33 -12.30
C ASN A 264 11.04 -5.53 -12.33
N SER A 265 11.53 -6.77 -12.31
CA SER A 265 10.69 -7.97 -12.16
C SER A 265 10.08 -8.05 -10.75
N ALA A 266 10.85 -7.67 -9.73
CA ALA A 266 10.36 -7.53 -8.35
C ALA A 266 9.30 -6.43 -8.26
N ASN A 267 9.57 -5.25 -8.83
CA ASN A 267 8.63 -4.12 -8.85
C ASN A 267 7.31 -4.47 -9.57
N THR A 268 7.40 -5.17 -10.70
CA THR A 268 6.23 -5.64 -11.45
C THR A 268 5.41 -6.62 -10.61
N THR A 269 6.06 -7.56 -9.94
CA THR A 269 5.40 -8.51 -9.03
C THR A 269 4.72 -7.78 -7.87
N GLY A 270 5.41 -6.81 -7.26
CA GLY A 270 4.85 -5.99 -6.19
C GLY A 270 3.61 -5.21 -6.63
N PHE A 271 3.62 -4.68 -7.86
CA PHE A 271 2.45 -4.02 -8.46
C PHE A 271 1.29 -5.00 -8.66
N VAL A 272 1.53 -6.17 -9.25
CA VAL A 272 0.49 -7.18 -9.51
C VAL A 272 -0.12 -7.70 -8.20
N VAL A 273 0.72 -8.09 -7.24
CA VAL A 273 0.26 -8.61 -5.94
C VAL A 273 -0.46 -7.52 -5.15
N GLY A 274 0.05 -6.28 -5.16
CA GLY A 274 -0.62 -5.15 -4.53
C GLY A 274 -1.99 -4.85 -5.15
N ALA A 275 -2.11 -4.93 -6.48
CA ALA A 275 -3.39 -4.78 -7.18
C ALA A 275 -4.39 -5.86 -6.76
N LEU A 276 -3.98 -7.12 -6.73
CA LEU A 276 -4.82 -8.25 -6.33
C LEU A 276 -5.29 -8.12 -4.89
N MET A 277 -4.37 -7.78 -3.97
CA MET A 277 -4.69 -7.56 -2.56
C MET A 277 -5.68 -6.39 -2.39
N ALA A 278 -5.42 -5.25 -3.02
CA ALA A 278 -6.30 -4.09 -2.92
C ALA A 278 -7.68 -4.35 -3.54
N ALA A 279 -7.73 -5.01 -4.70
CA ALA A 279 -8.98 -5.38 -5.35
C ALA A 279 -9.79 -6.36 -4.51
N GLY A 280 -9.13 -7.37 -3.93
CA GLY A 280 -9.78 -8.34 -3.04
C GLY A 280 -10.35 -7.70 -1.78
N ILE A 281 -9.59 -6.80 -1.15
CA ILE A 281 -10.05 -6.04 0.03
C ILE A 281 -11.24 -5.15 -0.34
N LEU A 282 -11.15 -4.38 -1.43
CA LEU A 282 -12.23 -3.49 -1.85
C LEU A 282 -13.48 -4.24 -2.31
N ALA A 283 -13.34 -5.44 -2.88
CA ALA A 283 -14.46 -6.29 -3.26
C ALA A 283 -15.28 -6.72 -2.03
N ALA A 284 -14.63 -7.05 -0.91
CA ALA A 284 -15.33 -7.39 0.33
C ALA A 284 -16.17 -6.23 0.88
N ASP A 285 -15.70 -4.99 0.70
CA ASP A 285 -16.37 -3.78 1.17
C ASP A 285 -17.50 -3.30 0.23
N TRP A 286 -17.64 -3.88 -0.97
CA TRP A 286 -18.41 -3.28 -2.07
C TRP A 286 -19.92 -3.58 -2.09
N VAL A 287 -20.49 -4.27 -1.10
CA VAL A 287 -21.87 -4.78 -1.22
C VAL A 287 -22.93 -3.97 -0.46
N PRO A 288 -23.96 -3.45 -1.16
CA PRO A 288 -25.23 -3.07 -0.55
C PRO A 288 -26.04 -4.32 -0.21
N SER A 289 -26.54 -4.40 1.04
CA SER A 289 -27.19 -5.53 1.72
C SER A 289 -28.31 -6.27 0.95
N PHE A 290 -27.96 -7.04 -0.08
CA PHE A 290 -28.82 -7.96 -0.81
C PHE A 290 -28.17 -9.34 -0.90
N VAL A 291 -28.94 -10.37 -0.55
CA VAL A 291 -28.52 -11.77 -0.31
C VAL A 291 -27.70 -12.41 -1.45
N CYS A 292 -27.83 -11.95 -2.70
CA CYS A 292 -27.09 -12.49 -3.86
C CYS A 292 -25.79 -11.72 -4.16
N GLY A 293 -25.69 -10.44 -3.77
CA GLY A 293 -24.47 -9.64 -3.95
C GLY A 293 -23.36 -10.05 -2.98
N ASP A 294 -23.73 -10.46 -1.77
CA ASP A 294 -22.79 -10.79 -0.69
C ASP A 294 -21.93 -12.02 -1.04
N PHE A 295 -22.54 -13.05 -1.64
CA PHE A 295 -21.82 -14.27 -2.04
C PHE A 295 -20.83 -14.03 -3.17
N VAL A 296 -21.24 -13.28 -4.20
CA VAL A 296 -20.39 -12.99 -5.37
C VAL A 296 -19.18 -12.15 -4.96
N ALA A 297 -19.39 -11.11 -4.16
CA ALA A 297 -18.32 -10.22 -3.72
C ALA A 297 -17.34 -10.93 -2.76
N THR A 298 -17.85 -11.74 -1.84
CA THR A 298 -17.01 -12.56 -0.95
C THR A 298 -16.18 -13.56 -1.74
N THR A 299 -16.79 -14.23 -2.73
CA THR A 299 -16.07 -15.17 -3.60
C THR A 299 -15.00 -14.48 -4.44
N ALA A 300 -15.30 -13.31 -5.00
CA ALA A 300 -14.33 -12.50 -5.74
C ALA A 300 -13.17 -12.04 -4.83
N SER A 301 -13.48 -11.59 -3.61
CA SER A 301 -12.48 -11.18 -2.61
C SER A 301 -11.53 -12.34 -2.28
N ILE A 302 -12.07 -13.51 -1.93
CA ILE A 302 -11.30 -14.71 -1.63
C ILE A 302 -10.47 -15.15 -2.83
N GLY A 303 -11.03 -15.11 -4.04
CA GLY A 303 -10.33 -15.48 -5.27
C GLY A 303 -9.13 -14.56 -5.56
N LEU A 304 -9.31 -13.24 -5.42
CA LEU A 304 -8.25 -12.25 -5.68
C LEU A 304 -7.12 -12.33 -4.64
N ILE A 305 -7.45 -12.42 -3.36
CA ILE A 305 -6.46 -12.60 -2.29
C ILE A 305 -5.78 -13.97 -2.42
N GLY A 306 -6.55 -15.01 -2.74
CA GLY A 306 -6.04 -16.36 -2.99
C GLY A 306 -5.04 -16.39 -4.14
N LEU A 307 -5.30 -15.65 -5.23
CA LEU A 307 -4.36 -15.53 -6.35
C LEU A 307 -3.06 -14.80 -5.95
N ALA A 308 -3.15 -13.74 -5.15
CA ALA A 308 -1.97 -13.06 -4.61
C ALA A 308 -1.10 -14.01 -3.76
N MET A 309 -1.75 -14.80 -2.90
CA MET A 309 -1.07 -15.80 -2.07
C MET A 309 -0.51 -16.97 -2.88
N LEU A 310 -1.17 -17.34 -3.99
CA LEU A 310 -0.70 -18.38 -4.90
C LEU A 310 0.61 -17.95 -5.58
N ILE A 311 0.72 -16.70 -6.03
CA ILE A 311 1.96 -16.16 -6.63
C ILE A 311 3.12 -16.27 -5.64
N LEU A 312 2.91 -15.81 -4.39
CA LEU A 312 3.92 -15.93 -3.33
C LEU A 312 4.31 -17.39 -3.07
N SER A 313 3.31 -18.27 -2.95
CA SER A 313 3.54 -19.69 -2.62
C SER A 313 4.30 -20.41 -3.73
N LEU A 314 3.91 -20.21 -5.00
CA LEU A 314 4.60 -20.80 -6.15
C LEU A 314 6.03 -20.28 -6.27
N ALA A 315 6.27 -18.99 -6.01
CA ALA A 315 7.61 -18.42 -6.04
C ALA A 315 8.51 -19.02 -4.95
N ILE A 316 7.99 -19.19 -3.73
CA ILE A 316 8.73 -19.86 -2.64
C ILE A 316 8.99 -21.32 -3.00
N ILE A 317 8.02 -22.03 -3.57
CA ILE A 317 8.21 -23.44 -4.00
C ILE A 317 9.28 -23.52 -5.09
N GLY A 318 9.20 -22.68 -6.14
CA GLY A 318 10.19 -22.64 -7.23
C GLY A 318 11.61 -22.43 -6.72
N LEU A 319 11.76 -21.56 -5.71
CA LEU A 319 13.03 -21.24 -5.09
C LEU A 319 13.66 -22.45 -4.37
N ASN A 320 12.84 -23.31 -3.77
CA ASN A 320 13.30 -24.50 -3.04
C ASN A 320 13.44 -25.75 -3.91
N VAL A 321 12.70 -25.82 -5.03
CA VAL A 321 12.78 -26.94 -5.99
C VAL A 321 13.97 -26.78 -6.95
N GLY A 322 14.60 -25.60 -6.99
CA GLY A 322 15.75 -25.36 -7.85
C GLY A 322 15.36 -25.27 -9.33
N LEU A 323 14.19 -24.69 -9.61
CA LEU A 323 13.73 -24.40 -10.98
C LEU A 323 13.76 -22.89 -11.25
N PRO A 324 14.95 -22.26 -11.25
CA PRO A 324 15.03 -20.85 -11.58
C PRO A 324 14.71 -20.60 -13.05
N ILE A 325 14.13 -19.44 -13.34
CA ILE A 325 13.86 -18.94 -14.68
C ILE A 325 15.09 -18.12 -15.11
N GLN A 326 16.19 -18.80 -15.41
CA GLN A 326 17.45 -18.16 -15.83
C GLN A 326 17.38 -17.67 -17.28
N ASP A 327 18.19 -16.65 -17.61
CA ASP A 327 18.50 -16.13 -18.95
C ASP A 327 17.34 -15.60 -19.81
N CYS A 328 16.09 -15.74 -19.36
CA CYS A 328 14.92 -15.31 -20.13
C CYS A 328 14.62 -13.80 -19.98
N CYS A 329 15.17 -13.15 -18.95
CA CYS A 329 14.59 -11.90 -18.43
C CYS A 329 15.60 -10.87 -17.90
N ASP A 330 16.89 -10.96 -18.23
CA ASP A 330 17.91 -10.03 -17.69
C ASP A 330 17.59 -8.55 -17.98
N GLY A 331 17.10 -8.25 -19.19
CA GLY A 331 16.65 -6.91 -19.57
C GLY A 331 15.39 -6.43 -18.83
N TRP A 332 14.62 -7.35 -18.25
CA TRP A 332 13.49 -7.04 -17.37
C TRP A 332 13.93 -6.84 -15.92
N VAL A 333 15.06 -7.42 -15.49
CA VAL A 333 15.65 -7.17 -14.18
C VAL A 333 16.30 -5.78 -14.16
N CYS A 334 17.19 -5.51 -15.12
CA CYS A 334 17.92 -4.24 -15.25
C CYS A 334 18.12 -3.90 -16.74
N ALA A 335 17.91 -2.64 -17.11
CA ALA A 335 18.03 -2.19 -18.51
C ALA A 335 19.29 -1.30 -18.68
N PRO A 336 20.32 -1.78 -19.40
CA PRO A 336 21.54 -0.99 -19.61
C PRO A 336 21.22 0.24 -20.47
N THR A 337 21.77 1.39 -20.07
CA THR A 337 21.59 2.65 -20.80
C THR A 337 22.96 3.18 -21.24
N PRO A 338 23.26 3.21 -22.55
CA PRO A 338 24.57 3.61 -23.06
C PRO A 338 24.99 4.99 -22.54
N GLY A 339 26.17 5.05 -21.91
CA GLY A 339 26.73 6.28 -21.35
C GLY A 339 26.21 6.70 -19.97
N TRP A 340 25.28 5.93 -19.38
CA TRP A 340 24.71 6.23 -18.06
C TRP A 340 25.00 5.14 -17.02
N TRP A 341 24.69 3.87 -17.33
CA TRP A 341 25.00 2.73 -16.44
C TRP A 341 25.00 1.39 -17.16
N GLU A 342 25.71 0.43 -16.57
CA GLU A 342 25.70 -0.98 -16.94
C GLU A 342 25.13 -1.83 -15.79
N CYS A 343 24.51 -2.96 -16.13
CA CYS A 343 23.92 -3.88 -15.13
C CYS A 343 24.95 -4.84 -14.51
N SER A 344 26.17 -4.89 -15.05
CA SER A 344 27.27 -5.77 -14.63
C SER A 344 27.66 -5.57 -13.16
N ALA A 345 27.56 -4.34 -12.64
CA ALA A 345 27.85 -4.04 -11.24
C ALA A 345 26.93 -4.79 -10.25
N SER A 346 25.70 -5.11 -10.66
CA SER A 346 24.74 -5.87 -9.85
C SER A 346 24.81 -7.38 -10.06
N GLN A 347 25.59 -7.85 -11.03
CA GLN A 347 25.76 -9.28 -11.30
C GLN A 347 26.82 -9.90 -10.39
N VAL A 348 26.58 -11.15 -9.98
CA VAL A 348 27.50 -11.99 -9.21
C VAL A 348 27.77 -13.27 -9.97
N SER A 349 29.05 -13.56 -10.21
CA SER A 349 29.51 -14.78 -10.87
C SER A 349 29.53 -15.95 -9.88
N GLY A 350 29.07 -17.14 -10.30
CA GLY A 350 29.26 -18.37 -9.54
C GLY A 350 28.04 -19.26 -9.28
N PHE A 351 26.92 -19.10 -9.99
CA PHE A 351 25.87 -20.11 -9.94
C PHE A 351 26.23 -21.28 -10.87
N PRO A 352 26.15 -22.54 -10.40
CA PRO A 352 26.24 -23.67 -11.31
C PRO A 352 25.03 -23.60 -12.25
N SER A 353 25.33 -23.78 -13.55
CA SER A 353 24.34 -24.02 -14.59
C SER A 353 23.58 -25.32 -14.33
#